data_AF-A0A7J2J5R0-F1
#
_entry.id   AF-A0A7J2J5R0-F1
#
_cell.length_a   1.000
_cell.length_b   1.000
_cell.length_c   1.000
_cell.angle_alpha   90.00
_cell.angle_beta   90.00
_cell.angle_gamma   90.00
#
_symmetry.space_group_name_H-M   'P 1'
#
loop_
_entity.id
_entity.type
_entity.pdbx_description
1 polymer ?
#
loop_
_entity_poly.entity_id
_entity_poly.type
_entity_poly.pdbx_seq_one_letter_code
_entity_poly.pdbx_strand_id
1 'polypeptide(L)'
;MDYHQKILPFAVEEPEGKQIEKDLELAITVCLTEERRKKKGGIFGGAPEKVVFLSKLYYPFWAIPCENVSLMLDGLGQKIFTVNYTVIPDVGSFIDQIKDCEGNADFYKAILKANMGTFEEFMAEMKFSFDAVIGEKELLSALLSYMRGKEEESKAKIALLPLAINEEDAVRIAHDFLEHEKNTAKELEKLEIAVKRLKEETEKIERSINEKIVKLQGSFEREIFELKLSVDEEEKKLLSEKEEKIAKIKGFTQREIEILLDKSEKLQKEIHKLEMQKKEYERRRERSLKEGRIEYSKRWDLLALETENKISEYKGKLSLYAQTREKLSSEMKESTQKIEKEYEEKISENRKKIPSLENAYKSKIEAERKKLEELHALTDNILTQIEWLIDQKKMYLSKLKEIMLPLKFESPTIICVPLYLVCYEAENKLRYHIFPPIITAPYAGMVKKIQTSILKRGLESRIGAISKERSPALTALFSSVSERLKIDKNFEIQVAQRAGETNLLKNRDFKRLLTSGLEKLESKGVIKPEERKSIIEFYVGH
;
A
#
# COMPACT_ATOMS: atom_id res chain seq x y z
N MET A 1 -41.24 -31.01 -14.27
CA MET A 1 -39.99 -30.31 -14.63
C MET A 1 -38.89 -31.25 -14.22
N ASP A 2 -38.25 -31.85 -15.21
CA ASP A 2 -37.27 -32.91 -14.99
C ASP A 2 -35.89 -32.25 -15.02
N TYR A 3 -35.53 -31.64 -13.89
CA TYR A 3 -34.22 -31.03 -13.69
C TYR A 3 -33.11 -32.07 -13.84
N HIS A 4 -31.96 -31.68 -14.38
CA HIS A 4 -30.76 -32.51 -14.29
C HIS A 4 -30.42 -32.75 -12.81
N GLN A 5 -30.23 -34.01 -12.43
CA GLN A 5 -30.10 -34.44 -11.04
C GLN A 5 -28.92 -35.39 -10.87
N LYS A 6 -27.95 -35.01 -10.02
CA LYS A 6 -26.84 -35.87 -9.60
C LYS A 6 -27.18 -36.48 -8.24
N ILE A 7 -27.54 -37.77 -8.22
CA ILE A 7 -27.91 -38.47 -6.98
C ILE A 7 -26.66 -38.99 -6.29
N LEU A 8 -26.44 -38.59 -5.04
CA LEU A 8 -25.30 -39.05 -4.25
C LEU A 8 -25.73 -40.22 -3.32
N PRO A 9 -24.90 -41.27 -3.15
CA PRO A 9 -25.24 -42.44 -2.33
C PRO A 9 -25.13 -42.13 -0.83
N PHE A 10 -26.11 -42.58 -0.03
CA PHE A 10 -26.16 -42.28 1.41
C PHE A 10 -25.02 -42.95 2.19
N ALA A 11 -24.66 -44.16 1.82
CA ALA A 11 -23.62 -44.94 2.46
C ALA A 11 -22.66 -45.56 1.43
N VAL A 12 -21.36 -45.40 1.67
CA VAL A 12 -20.28 -45.93 0.83
C VAL A 12 -19.21 -46.64 1.65
N GLU A 13 -18.54 -47.64 1.08
CA GLU A 13 -17.39 -48.31 1.71
C GLU A 13 -16.08 -47.55 1.46
N GLU A 14 -15.35 -47.25 2.53
CA GLU A 14 -13.97 -46.75 2.47
C GLU A 14 -12.99 -47.92 2.16
N PRO A 15 -11.89 -47.72 1.43
CA PRO A 15 -11.48 -46.52 0.70
C PRO A 15 -12.08 -46.44 -0.72
N GLU A 16 -12.82 -47.47 -1.15
CA GLU A 16 -13.12 -47.73 -2.57
C GLU A 16 -14.32 -46.94 -3.13
N GLY A 17 -15.07 -46.24 -2.28
CA GLY A 17 -16.19 -45.39 -2.67
C GLY A 17 -17.38 -46.15 -3.27
N LYS A 18 -17.45 -47.46 -3.07
CA LYS A 18 -18.56 -48.33 -3.53
C LYS A 18 -19.80 -48.04 -2.68
N GLN A 19 -20.95 -47.81 -3.32
CA GLN A 19 -22.23 -47.77 -2.61
C GLN A 19 -22.52 -49.13 -1.95
N ILE A 20 -23.01 -49.14 -0.71
CA ILE A 20 -23.42 -50.38 -0.05
C ILE A 20 -24.75 -50.91 -0.59
N GLU A 21 -25.01 -52.19 -0.37
CA GLU A 21 -26.25 -52.84 -0.77
C GLU A 21 -27.47 -52.24 -0.05
N LYS A 22 -28.60 -52.09 -0.77
CA LYS A 22 -29.80 -51.38 -0.27
C LYS A 22 -30.46 -52.03 0.95
N ASP A 23 -30.29 -53.33 1.14
CA ASP A 23 -30.74 -54.04 2.34
C ASP A 23 -29.83 -53.74 3.56
N LEU A 24 -28.51 -53.68 3.35
CA LEU A 24 -27.55 -53.25 4.36
C LEU A 24 -27.72 -51.77 4.75
N GLU A 25 -27.97 -50.88 3.79
CA GLU A 25 -28.29 -49.46 4.03
C GLU A 25 -29.54 -49.31 4.91
N LEU A 26 -30.60 -50.07 4.59
CA LEU A 26 -31.83 -50.10 5.37
C LEU A 26 -31.62 -50.65 6.79
N ALA A 27 -30.93 -51.79 6.93
CA ALA A 27 -30.73 -52.44 8.22
C ALA A 27 -29.84 -51.63 9.17
N ILE A 28 -28.74 -51.02 8.68
CA ILE A 28 -27.93 -50.09 9.46
C ILE A 28 -28.81 -48.92 9.96
N THR A 29 -29.63 -48.35 9.07
CA THR A 29 -30.47 -47.20 9.42
C THR A 29 -31.61 -47.56 10.38
N VAL A 30 -32.20 -48.76 10.27
CA VAL A 30 -33.20 -49.25 11.25
C VAL A 30 -32.56 -49.52 12.61
N CYS A 31 -31.33 -50.07 12.67
CA CYS A 31 -30.61 -50.21 13.93
C CYS A 31 -30.30 -48.83 14.58
N LEU A 32 -29.85 -47.84 13.80
CA LEU A 32 -29.67 -46.47 14.29
C LEU A 32 -30.99 -45.85 14.77
N THR A 33 -32.09 -46.10 14.06
CA THR A 33 -33.46 -45.65 14.41
C THR A 33 -33.88 -46.23 15.76
N GLU A 34 -33.65 -47.52 16.00
CA GLU A 34 -33.98 -48.14 17.28
C GLU A 34 -33.15 -47.61 18.44
N GLU A 35 -31.86 -47.35 18.26
CA GLU A 35 -31.03 -46.80 19.33
C GLU A 35 -31.33 -45.33 19.63
N ARG A 36 -31.88 -44.60 18.65
CA ARG A 36 -32.40 -43.25 18.84
C ARG A 36 -33.85 -43.20 19.35
N ARG A 37 -34.52 -44.34 19.55
CA ARG A 37 -35.91 -44.44 20.05
C ARG A 37 -35.97 -44.59 21.57
N LYS A 38 -36.87 -43.86 22.23
CA LYS A 38 -37.13 -44.03 23.67
C LYS A 38 -37.99 -45.27 23.91
N LYS A 39 -37.31 -46.43 23.99
CA LYS A 39 -37.88 -47.77 24.23
C LYS A 39 -38.54 -47.94 25.62
N LYS A 40 -38.31 -47.01 26.55
CA LYS A 40 -38.90 -46.98 27.90
C LYS A 40 -39.34 -45.56 28.23
N GLY A 41 -40.36 -45.43 29.08
CA GLY A 41 -40.64 -44.18 29.78
C GLY A 41 -39.43 -43.73 30.61
N GLY A 42 -39.26 -42.42 30.78
CA GLY A 42 -38.18 -41.86 31.60
C GLY A 42 -38.38 -42.14 33.09
N ILE A 43 -37.41 -41.75 33.90
CA ILE A 43 -37.48 -41.83 35.38
C ILE A 43 -38.71 -41.07 35.93
N PHE A 44 -39.20 -40.07 35.19
CA PHE A 44 -40.39 -39.26 35.51
C PHE A 44 -41.69 -39.76 34.83
N GLY A 45 -41.68 -40.97 34.26
CA GLY A 45 -42.78 -41.50 33.46
C GLY A 45 -42.77 -41.03 32.00
N GLY A 46 -43.59 -41.69 31.18
CA GLY A 46 -43.80 -41.36 29.76
C GLY A 46 -44.08 -42.59 28.89
N ALA A 47 -44.87 -42.43 27.84
CA ALA A 47 -45.14 -43.49 26.88
C ALA A 47 -43.88 -43.87 26.06
N PRO A 48 -43.68 -45.16 25.70
CA PRO A 48 -42.60 -45.56 24.80
C PRO A 48 -42.86 -44.99 23.39
N GLU A 49 -41.81 -44.46 22.76
CA GLU A 49 -41.92 -43.87 21.43
C GLU A 49 -42.21 -44.94 20.36
N LYS A 50 -43.19 -44.67 19.50
CA LYS A 50 -43.42 -45.36 18.23
C LYS A 50 -42.61 -44.69 17.11
N VAL A 51 -42.45 -45.38 15.98
CA VAL A 51 -41.92 -44.77 14.75
C VAL A 51 -43.06 -44.60 13.75
N VAL A 52 -43.35 -43.35 13.38
CA VAL A 52 -44.42 -42.98 12.44
C VAL A 52 -43.97 -43.18 11.00
N PHE A 53 -42.72 -42.79 10.71
CA PHE A 53 -42.06 -43.04 9.44
C PHE A 53 -40.54 -43.10 9.58
N LEU A 54 -39.92 -43.82 8.65
CA LEU A 54 -38.49 -43.80 8.33
C LEU A 54 -38.39 -43.58 6.81
N SER A 55 -37.79 -42.47 6.38
CA SER A 55 -37.87 -42.02 4.99
C SER A 55 -36.53 -41.48 4.49
N LYS A 56 -36.09 -41.91 3.32
CA LYS A 56 -34.90 -41.36 2.63
C LYS A 56 -35.35 -40.10 1.87
N LEU A 57 -34.82 -38.96 2.27
CA LEU A 57 -35.01 -37.65 1.63
C LEU A 57 -33.68 -37.13 1.09
N TYR A 58 -33.70 -36.02 0.36
CA TYR A 58 -32.50 -35.43 -0.23
C TYR A 58 -32.48 -33.91 -0.04
N TYR A 59 -31.36 -33.37 0.41
CA TYR A 59 -31.08 -31.94 0.41
C TYR A 59 -30.75 -31.49 -1.01
N PRO A 60 -31.47 -30.49 -1.58
CA PRO A 60 -31.15 -29.94 -2.89
C PRO A 60 -30.06 -28.87 -2.78
N PHE A 61 -28.97 -29.06 -3.50
CA PHE A 61 -28.04 -27.97 -3.85
C PHE A 61 -28.09 -27.73 -5.35
N TRP A 62 -28.03 -26.48 -5.80
CA TRP A 62 -27.81 -26.18 -7.21
C TRP A 62 -26.30 -26.10 -7.48
N ALA A 63 -25.85 -26.82 -8.49
CA ALA A 63 -24.58 -26.56 -9.17
C ALA A 63 -24.90 -25.80 -10.47
N ILE A 64 -24.53 -24.51 -10.52
CA ILE A 64 -24.68 -23.68 -11.72
C ILE A 64 -23.34 -23.66 -12.45
N PRO A 65 -23.27 -24.04 -13.73
CA PRO A 65 -22.02 -24.10 -14.47
C PRO A 65 -21.48 -22.70 -14.80
N CYS A 66 -20.19 -22.51 -14.60
CA CYS A 66 -19.47 -21.26 -14.84
C CYS A 66 -18.18 -21.59 -15.62
N GLU A 67 -18.29 -21.70 -16.95
CA GLU A 67 -17.24 -22.17 -17.87
C GLU A 67 -16.68 -23.58 -17.56
N ASN A 68 -15.65 -23.67 -16.72
CA ASN A 68 -14.97 -24.90 -16.32
C ASN A 68 -14.98 -25.11 -14.79
N VAL A 69 -15.63 -24.21 -14.05
CA VAL A 69 -15.95 -24.32 -12.62
C VAL A 69 -17.46 -24.26 -12.44
N SER A 70 -17.96 -24.40 -11.22
CA SER A 70 -19.39 -24.27 -10.91
C SER A 70 -19.61 -23.56 -9.57
N LEU A 71 -20.60 -22.67 -9.52
CA LEU A 71 -21.05 -22.03 -8.29
C LEU A 71 -22.07 -22.93 -7.57
N MET A 72 -21.92 -23.10 -6.26
CA MET A 72 -22.81 -23.91 -5.44
C MET A 72 -23.79 -23.04 -4.65
N LEU A 73 -25.09 -23.31 -4.80
CA LEU A 73 -26.16 -22.62 -4.07
C LEU A 73 -26.98 -23.61 -3.25
N ASP A 74 -27.41 -23.19 -2.06
CA ASP A 74 -28.37 -23.87 -1.20
C ASP A 74 -29.80 -23.75 -1.75
N GLY A 75 -30.35 -24.88 -2.21
CA GLY A 75 -31.72 -24.94 -2.72
C GLY A 75 -32.81 -24.66 -1.67
N LEU A 76 -32.48 -24.63 -0.38
CA LEU A 76 -33.37 -24.26 0.72
C LEU A 76 -33.26 -22.77 1.13
N GLY A 77 -32.35 -22.00 0.53
CA GLY A 77 -32.22 -20.55 0.71
C GLY A 77 -31.83 -20.11 2.13
N GLN A 78 -31.06 -20.92 2.87
CA GLN A 78 -30.61 -20.62 4.24
C GLN A 78 -29.17 -20.13 4.33
N LYS A 79 -28.32 -20.48 3.35
CA LYS A 79 -26.95 -19.94 3.25
C LYS A 79 -26.96 -18.54 2.64
N ILE A 80 -26.01 -17.71 3.07
CA ILE A 80 -25.70 -16.40 2.50
C ILE A 80 -24.17 -16.29 2.48
N PHE A 81 -23.58 -15.96 1.33
CA PHE A 81 -22.15 -15.63 1.24
C PHE A 81 -21.98 -14.13 1.34
N THR A 82 -21.28 -13.65 2.38
CA THR A 82 -21.00 -12.23 2.60
C THR A 82 -19.50 -11.96 2.49
N VAL A 83 -19.14 -10.89 1.79
CA VAL A 83 -17.74 -10.48 1.59
C VAL A 83 -17.62 -8.94 1.65
N ASN A 84 -16.54 -8.45 2.26
CA ASN A 84 -16.27 -7.01 2.36
C ASN A 84 -15.61 -6.52 1.05
N TYR A 85 -16.19 -5.48 0.45
CA TYR A 85 -15.82 -4.87 -0.83
C TYR A 85 -15.41 -3.41 -0.63
N THR A 86 -14.18 -3.07 -0.97
CA THR A 86 -13.72 -1.68 -1.02
C THR A 86 -14.28 -0.99 -2.26
N VAL A 87 -14.99 0.12 -2.09
CA VAL A 87 -15.44 0.96 -3.23
C VAL A 87 -14.22 1.68 -3.83
N ILE A 88 -14.31 2.16 -5.07
CA ILE A 88 -13.24 2.98 -5.68
C ILE A 88 -13.81 4.26 -6.30
N PRO A 89 -13.00 5.33 -6.42
CA PRO A 89 -13.40 6.56 -7.11
C PRO A 89 -13.56 6.33 -8.63
N ASP A 90 -13.99 7.37 -9.37
CA ASP A 90 -13.90 7.34 -10.82
C ASP A 90 -12.45 7.47 -11.31
N VAL A 91 -11.80 6.31 -11.39
CA VAL A 91 -10.46 6.14 -11.99
C VAL A 91 -10.42 6.60 -13.45
N GLY A 92 -11.56 6.61 -14.16
CA GLY A 92 -11.65 7.06 -15.55
C GLY A 92 -11.32 8.54 -15.70
N SER A 93 -12.03 9.41 -14.97
CA SER A 93 -11.74 10.85 -14.97
C SER A 93 -10.28 11.15 -14.55
N PHE A 94 -9.73 10.43 -13.58
CA PHE A 94 -8.32 10.58 -13.20
C PHE A 94 -7.36 10.21 -14.34
N ILE A 95 -7.56 9.06 -14.99
CA ILE A 95 -6.74 8.61 -16.14
C ILE A 95 -6.75 9.66 -17.26
N ASP A 96 -7.91 10.25 -17.53
CA ASP A 96 -8.06 11.22 -18.62
C ASP A 96 -7.44 12.59 -18.27
N GLN A 97 -7.59 13.08 -17.03
CA GLN A 97 -6.85 14.25 -16.54
C GLN A 97 -5.33 14.09 -16.72
N ILE A 98 -4.78 12.90 -16.44
CA ILE A 98 -3.34 12.59 -16.62
C ILE A 98 -2.94 12.44 -18.11
N LYS A 99 -3.87 12.19 -19.03
CA LYS A 99 -3.60 12.30 -20.49
C LYS A 99 -3.52 13.76 -20.92
N ASP A 100 -4.51 14.55 -20.53
CA ASP A 100 -4.68 15.96 -20.93
C ASP A 100 -3.58 16.89 -20.40
N CYS A 101 -2.69 16.38 -19.53
CA CYS A 101 -1.49 17.08 -19.09
C CYS A 101 -0.51 17.40 -20.23
N GLU A 102 -0.45 16.59 -21.28
CA GLU A 102 0.46 16.68 -22.44
C GLU A 102 1.98 16.86 -22.15
N GLY A 103 2.42 16.82 -20.89
CA GLY A 103 3.79 17.06 -20.45
C GLY A 103 3.98 18.41 -19.72
N ASN A 104 2.89 19.13 -19.45
CA ASN A 104 2.90 20.38 -18.70
C ASN A 104 3.04 20.12 -17.19
N ALA A 105 4.25 20.30 -16.68
CA ALA A 105 4.61 20.09 -15.27
C ALA A 105 3.73 20.83 -14.25
N ASP A 106 3.24 22.03 -14.57
CA ASP A 106 2.48 22.85 -13.62
C ASP A 106 0.98 22.47 -13.61
N PHE A 107 0.43 22.10 -14.77
CA PHE A 107 -0.93 21.56 -14.86
C PHE A 107 -1.01 20.15 -14.23
N TYR A 108 -0.02 19.30 -14.52
CA TYR A 108 0.14 18.00 -13.87
C TYR A 108 0.23 18.12 -12.34
N LYS A 109 1.05 19.04 -11.83
CA LYS A 109 1.14 19.35 -10.39
C LYS A 109 -0.20 19.76 -9.79
N ALA A 110 -1.02 20.52 -10.51
CA ALA A 110 -2.36 20.91 -10.07
C ALA A 110 -3.30 19.69 -10.00
N ILE A 111 -3.27 18.81 -11.02
CA ILE A 111 -4.06 17.57 -11.07
C ILE A 111 -3.67 16.60 -9.95
N LEU A 112 -2.37 16.40 -9.68
CA LEU A 112 -1.93 15.56 -8.56
C LEU A 112 -2.44 16.14 -7.22
N LYS A 113 -2.33 17.46 -7.00
CA LYS A 113 -2.84 18.10 -5.78
C LYS A 113 -4.36 18.02 -5.64
N ALA A 114 -5.10 18.14 -6.74
CA ALA A 114 -6.55 17.98 -6.74
C ALA A 114 -6.98 16.54 -6.41
N ASN A 115 -6.14 15.54 -6.72
CA ASN A 115 -6.45 14.13 -6.50
C ASN A 115 -5.75 13.50 -5.28
N MET A 116 -5.10 14.30 -4.42
CA MET A 116 -4.34 13.82 -3.26
C MET A 116 -5.14 12.94 -2.28
N GLY A 117 -6.45 13.16 -2.14
CA GLY A 117 -7.33 12.35 -1.29
C GLY A 117 -8.25 11.38 -2.06
N THR A 118 -8.26 11.43 -3.40
CA THR A 118 -9.28 10.76 -4.24
C THR A 118 -9.33 9.25 -4.04
N PHE A 119 -8.21 8.61 -3.70
CA PHE A 119 -8.13 7.16 -3.49
C PHE A 119 -8.11 6.79 -1.99
N GLU A 120 -7.75 7.73 -1.10
CA GLU A 120 -7.78 7.58 0.37
C GLU A 120 -9.22 7.62 0.94
N GLU A 121 -10.07 8.54 0.47
CA GLU A 121 -11.47 8.65 0.94
C GLU A 121 -12.31 7.39 0.66
N PHE A 122 -11.88 6.57 -0.30
CA PHE A 122 -12.59 5.37 -0.75
C PHE A 122 -12.17 4.08 -0.02
N MET A 123 -11.38 4.17 1.06
CA MET A 123 -11.09 3.05 1.97
C MET A 123 -12.33 2.48 2.70
N ALA A 124 -13.54 2.99 2.43
CA ALA A 124 -14.78 2.48 3.00
C ALA A 124 -15.14 1.07 2.50
N GLU A 125 -15.19 0.11 3.42
CA GLU A 125 -15.69 -1.24 3.14
C GLU A 125 -17.24 -1.28 3.12
N MET A 126 -17.82 -1.59 1.96
CA MET A 126 -19.18 -2.10 1.88
C MET A 126 -19.21 -3.61 2.15
N LYS A 127 -20.35 -4.15 2.56
CA LYS A 127 -20.59 -5.60 2.59
C LYS A 127 -21.50 -5.98 1.45
N PHE A 128 -21.01 -6.84 0.55
CA PHE A 128 -21.83 -7.48 -0.46
C PHE A 128 -22.26 -8.85 0.06
N SER A 129 -23.53 -9.21 -0.15
CA SER A 129 -24.12 -10.49 0.25
C SER A 129 -24.79 -11.14 -0.96
N PHE A 130 -24.57 -12.44 -1.12
CA PHE A 130 -25.20 -13.27 -2.14
C PHE A 130 -26.03 -14.35 -1.43
N ASP A 131 -27.35 -14.25 -1.54
CA ASP A 131 -28.28 -15.23 -0.95
C ASP A 131 -28.13 -16.60 -1.62
N ALA A 132 -28.41 -17.66 -0.88
CA ALA A 132 -28.20 -19.07 -1.22
C ALA A 132 -26.75 -19.51 -1.53
N VAL A 133 -25.84 -18.62 -1.97
CA VAL A 133 -24.46 -18.97 -2.32
C VAL A 133 -23.70 -19.54 -1.12
N ILE A 134 -23.01 -20.68 -1.31
CA ILE A 134 -22.28 -21.36 -0.25
C ILE A 134 -20.86 -20.80 -0.13
N GLY A 135 -20.59 -20.03 0.93
CA GLY A 135 -19.24 -19.54 1.27
C GLY A 135 -18.39 -20.47 2.16
N GLU A 136 -18.99 -21.53 2.71
CA GLU A 136 -18.35 -22.40 3.71
C GLU A 136 -17.37 -23.39 3.06
N LYS A 137 -16.06 -23.09 3.16
CA LYS A 137 -14.97 -23.88 2.54
C LYS A 137 -15.00 -25.36 2.92
N GLU A 138 -15.34 -25.68 4.16
CA GLU A 138 -15.45 -27.05 4.68
C GLU A 138 -16.64 -27.80 4.05
N LEU A 139 -17.76 -27.11 3.81
CA LEU A 139 -18.94 -27.67 3.16
C LEU A 139 -18.69 -27.85 1.66
N LEU A 140 -18.11 -26.84 0.99
CA LEU A 140 -17.68 -26.91 -0.41
C LEU A 140 -16.69 -28.08 -0.64
N SER A 141 -15.68 -28.22 0.22
CA SER A 141 -14.72 -29.33 0.18
C SER A 141 -15.39 -30.69 0.39
N ALA A 142 -16.31 -30.80 1.36
CA ALA A 142 -17.08 -32.01 1.58
C ALA A 142 -17.97 -32.38 0.38
N LEU A 143 -18.64 -31.40 -0.24
CA LEU A 143 -19.47 -31.58 -1.43
C LEU A 143 -18.63 -31.98 -2.66
N LEU A 144 -17.47 -31.34 -2.87
CA LEU A 144 -16.51 -31.69 -3.92
C LEU A 144 -15.99 -33.13 -3.77
N SER A 145 -15.64 -33.53 -2.55
CA SER A 145 -15.24 -34.90 -2.20
C SER A 145 -16.39 -35.91 -2.39
N TYR A 146 -17.65 -35.48 -2.25
CA TYR A 146 -18.82 -36.32 -2.48
C TYR A 146 -19.09 -36.51 -3.98
N MET A 147 -19.11 -35.42 -4.75
CA MET A 147 -19.42 -35.43 -6.18
C MET A 147 -18.35 -36.09 -7.06
N ARG A 148 -17.12 -36.23 -6.56
CA ARG A 148 -16.04 -37.05 -7.16
C ARG A 148 -16.15 -38.55 -6.86
N GLY A 149 -17.06 -38.95 -5.97
CA GLY A 149 -17.40 -40.35 -5.74
C GLY A 149 -18.35 -40.91 -6.80
N LYS A 150 -18.79 -42.16 -6.61
CA LYS A 150 -19.85 -42.76 -7.43
C LYS A 150 -21.21 -42.12 -7.14
N GLU A 151 -22.07 -42.09 -8.15
CA GLU A 151 -23.48 -41.72 -8.03
C GLU A 151 -24.32 -42.92 -7.56
N GLU A 152 -25.53 -42.65 -7.05
CA GLU A 152 -26.49 -43.70 -6.66
C GLU A 152 -27.27 -44.18 -7.90
N GLU A 153 -27.08 -45.46 -8.28
CA GLU A 153 -27.66 -46.11 -9.47
C GLU A 153 -29.19 -46.38 -9.38
N SER A 154 -29.94 -45.53 -8.68
CA SER A 154 -31.31 -45.80 -8.21
C SER A 154 -32.38 -45.08 -9.03
N LYS A 155 -33.13 -45.84 -9.83
CA LYS A 155 -34.31 -45.36 -10.60
C LYS A 155 -35.56 -45.10 -9.71
N ALA A 156 -35.39 -44.70 -8.45
CA ALA A 156 -36.48 -44.48 -7.50
C ALA A 156 -36.96 -43.03 -7.50
N LYS A 157 -38.25 -42.78 -7.22
CA LYS A 157 -38.80 -41.41 -7.06
C LYS A 157 -38.05 -40.70 -5.91
N ILE A 158 -37.32 -39.65 -6.23
CA ILE A 158 -36.63 -38.80 -5.25
C ILE A 158 -37.65 -37.95 -4.49
N ALA A 159 -37.46 -37.81 -3.18
CA ALA A 159 -38.12 -36.78 -2.38
C ALA A 159 -37.09 -35.76 -1.89
N LEU A 160 -36.99 -34.63 -2.60
CA LEU A 160 -36.23 -33.47 -2.16
C LEU A 160 -36.87 -32.85 -0.92
N LEU A 161 -36.08 -32.24 -0.04
CA LEU A 161 -36.57 -31.23 0.90
C LEU A 161 -37.22 -30.06 0.11
N PRO A 162 -38.19 -29.31 0.70
CA PRO A 162 -38.88 -28.23 -0.01
C PRO A 162 -37.93 -27.17 -0.55
N LEU A 163 -37.74 -27.20 -1.87
CA LEU A 163 -36.93 -26.26 -2.63
C LEU A 163 -37.51 -24.84 -2.49
N ALA A 164 -36.69 -23.91 -2.01
CA ALA A 164 -37.02 -22.50 -1.89
C ALA A 164 -36.48 -21.68 -3.08
N ILE A 165 -35.35 -22.10 -3.65
CA ILE A 165 -34.70 -21.47 -4.81
C ILE A 165 -34.96 -22.35 -6.04
N ASN A 166 -35.75 -21.89 -7.00
CA ASN A 166 -35.97 -22.61 -8.25
C ASN A 166 -34.79 -22.43 -9.25
N GLU A 167 -34.88 -23.01 -10.44
CA GLU A 167 -33.80 -22.93 -11.44
C GLU A 167 -33.55 -21.50 -11.94
N GLU A 168 -34.62 -20.73 -12.20
CA GLU A 168 -34.55 -19.35 -12.67
C GLU A 168 -33.94 -18.43 -11.60
N ASP A 169 -34.31 -18.63 -10.33
CA ASP A 169 -33.70 -17.94 -9.18
C ASP A 169 -32.23 -18.30 -9.01
N ALA A 170 -31.87 -19.58 -9.12
CA ALA A 170 -30.49 -20.04 -8.98
C ALA A 170 -29.58 -19.52 -10.10
N VAL A 171 -30.08 -19.49 -11.34
CA VAL A 171 -29.39 -18.91 -12.51
C VAL A 171 -29.24 -17.39 -12.35
N ARG A 172 -30.27 -16.68 -11.86
CA ARG A 172 -30.18 -15.23 -11.59
C ARG A 172 -29.14 -14.92 -10.52
N ILE A 173 -29.19 -15.59 -9.37
CA ILE A 173 -28.21 -15.40 -8.28
C ILE A 173 -26.77 -15.66 -8.77
N ALA A 174 -26.57 -16.70 -9.59
CA ALA A 174 -25.27 -16.98 -10.18
C ALA A 174 -24.84 -15.94 -11.24
N HIS A 175 -25.78 -15.41 -12.03
CA HIS A 175 -25.52 -14.29 -12.95
C HIS A 175 -25.05 -13.05 -12.18
N ASP A 176 -25.77 -12.66 -11.14
CA ASP A 176 -25.47 -11.46 -10.33
C ASP A 176 -24.10 -11.58 -9.64
N PHE A 177 -23.74 -12.79 -9.19
CA PHE A 177 -22.40 -13.11 -8.68
C PHE A 177 -21.29 -12.97 -9.75
N LEU A 178 -21.50 -13.53 -10.94
CA LEU A 178 -20.53 -13.49 -12.04
C LEU A 178 -20.39 -12.09 -12.63
N GLU A 179 -21.47 -11.32 -12.73
CA GLU A 179 -21.40 -9.92 -13.14
C GLU A 179 -20.63 -9.07 -12.12
N HIS A 180 -20.83 -9.31 -10.82
CA HIS A 180 -20.08 -8.63 -9.78
C HIS A 180 -18.58 -8.97 -9.80
N GLU A 181 -18.19 -10.24 -9.99
CA GLU A 181 -16.79 -10.64 -10.20
C GLU A 181 -16.19 -9.92 -11.41
N LYS A 182 -16.88 -9.99 -12.55
CA LYS A 182 -16.45 -9.41 -13.83
C LYS A 182 -16.33 -7.89 -13.77
N ASN A 183 -17.22 -7.20 -13.07
CA ASN A 183 -17.14 -5.76 -12.88
C ASN A 183 -15.99 -5.39 -11.93
N THR A 184 -15.75 -6.17 -10.87
CA THR A 184 -14.57 -5.99 -9.99
C THR A 184 -13.25 -6.24 -10.73
N ALA A 185 -13.22 -7.17 -11.70
CA ALA A 185 -12.05 -7.41 -12.55
C ALA A 185 -11.74 -6.21 -13.48
N LYS A 186 -12.76 -5.58 -14.09
CA LYS A 186 -12.59 -4.33 -14.86
C LYS A 186 -12.11 -3.16 -13.98
N GLU A 187 -12.56 -3.10 -12.74
CA GLU A 187 -12.11 -2.08 -11.78
C GLU A 187 -10.63 -2.23 -11.44
N LEU A 188 -10.17 -3.47 -11.21
CA LEU A 188 -8.75 -3.77 -11.04
C LEU A 188 -7.94 -3.36 -12.28
N GLU A 189 -8.39 -3.71 -13.48
CA GLU A 189 -7.75 -3.32 -14.75
C GLU A 189 -7.63 -1.79 -14.88
N LYS A 190 -8.68 -1.03 -14.53
CA LYS A 190 -8.62 0.44 -14.51
C LYS A 190 -7.58 0.98 -13.54
N LEU A 191 -7.47 0.44 -12.33
CA LEU A 191 -6.47 0.88 -11.35
C LEU A 191 -5.04 0.58 -11.85
N GLU A 192 -4.81 -0.58 -12.46
CA GLU A 192 -3.50 -0.94 -13.03
C GLU A 192 -3.14 -0.04 -14.24
N ILE A 193 -4.12 0.34 -15.06
CA ILE A 193 -3.95 1.36 -16.12
C ILE A 193 -3.61 2.74 -15.50
N ALA A 194 -4.24 3.12 -14.38
CA ALA A 194 -3.95 4.39 -13.71
C ALA A 194 -2.52 4.43 -13.15
N VAL A 195 -2.06 3.37 -12.47
CA VAL A 195 -0.66 3.24 -12.01
C VAL A 195 0.32 3.40 -13.16
N LYS A 196 0.08 2.70 -14.28
CA LYS A 196 0.92 2.79 -15.47
C LYS A 196 0.94 4.21 -16.04
N ARG A 197 -0.24 4.81 -16.25
CA ARG A 197 -0.39 6.13 -16.88
C ARG A 197 0.21 7.25 -16.04
N LEU A 198 0.08 7.13 -14.71
CA LEU A 198 0.68 8.05 -13.74
C LEU A 198 2.22 8.01 -13.81
N LYS A 199 2.82 6.81 -13.80
CA LYS A 199 4.28 6.61 -13.95
C LYS A 199 4.80 7.13 -15.29
N GLU A 200 4.14 6.80 -16.41
CA GLU A 200 4.51 7.29 -17.76
C GLU A 200 4.60 8.82 -17.85
N GLU A 201 3.63 9.54 -17.27
CA GLU A 201 3.59 11.01 -17.37
C GLU A 201 4.57 11.67 -16.39
N THR A 202 4.81 11.10 -15.19
CA THR A 202 5.92 11.52 -14.31
C THR A 202 7.25 11.43 -15.02
N GLU A 203 7.60 10.27 -15.60
CA GLU A 203 8.87 10.08 -16.31
C GLU A 203 9.06 11.07 -17.47
N LYS A 204 7.97 11.41 -18.16
CA LYS A 204 7.98 12.37 -19.29
C LYS A 204 8.20 13.80 -18.81
N ILE A 205 7.60 14.18 -17.69
CA ILE A 205 7.77 15.50 -17.07
C ILE A 205 9.15 15.62 -16.42
N GLU A 206 9.64 14.57 -15.76
CA GLU A 206 11.01 14.47 -15.25
C GLU A 206 12.03 14.74 -16.37
N ARG A 207 11.91 14.05 -17.51
CA ARG A 207 12.76 14.28 -18.69
C ARG A 207 12.72 15.74 -19.14
N SER A 208 11.53 16.36 -19.19
CA SER A 208 11.38 17.77 -19.55
C SER A 208 12.06 18.74 -18.56
N ILE A 209 11.99 18.46 -17.25
CA ILE A 209 12.63 19.28 -16.22
C ILE A 209 14.16 19.09 -16.24
N ASN A 210 14.64 17.85 -16.35
CA ASN A 210 16.07 17.55 -16.45
C ASN A 210 16.69 18.16 -17.72
N GLU A 211 16.00 18.15 -18.86
CA GLU A 211 16.41 18.91 -20.06
C GLU A 211 16.51 20.42 -19.81
N LYS A 212 15.57 21.02 -19.05
CA LYS A 212 15.63 22.45 -18.70
C LYS A 212 16.82 22.74 -17.79
N ILE A 213 17.11 21.88 -16.80
CA ILE A 213 18.27 22.00 -15.92
C ILE A 213 19.58 21.97 -16.73
N VAL A 214 19.73 21.00 -17.65
CA VAL A 214 20.91 20.91 -18.53
C VAL A 214 21.02 22.13 -19.45
N LYS A 215 19.91 22.61 -20.03
CA LYS A 215 19.90 23.83 -20.85
C LYS A 215 20.27 25.07 -20.04
N LEU A 216 19.81 25.19 -18.79
CA LEU A 216 20.17 26.26 -17.87
C LEU A 216 21.66 26.21 -17.50
N GLN A 217 22.22 25.03 -17.19
CA GLN A 217 23.66 24.86 -16.94
C GLN A 217 24.48 25.28 -18.17
N GLY A 218 24.07 24.84 -19.37
CA GLY A 218 24.74 25.14 -20.64
C GLY A 218 24.58 26.57 -21.18
N SER A 219 23.57 27.34 -20.77
CA SER A 219 23.59 28.81 -20.93
C SER A 219 24.64 29.46 -20.04
N PHE A 220 24.96 28.82 -18.93
CA PHE A 220 25.59 29.52 -17.83
C PHE A 220 27.09 29.36 -17.70
N GLU A 221 27.64 28.22 -18.06
CA GLU A 221 29.08 28.09 -18.26
C GLU A 221 29.58 29.13 -19.29
N ARG A 222 28.71 29.56 -20.22
CA ARG A 222 28.93 30.69 -21.14
C ARG A 222 28.76 32.05 -20.47
N GLU A 223 27.58 32.38 -19.92
CA GLU A 223 27.33 33.71 -19.30
C GLU A 223 28.33 34.05 -18.18
N ILE A 224 28.74 33.08 -17.36
CA ILE A 224 29.76 33.28 -16.30
C ILE A 224 31.16 33.44 -16.91
N PHE A 225 31.48 32.78 -18.02
CA PHE A 225 32.77 32.94 -18.72
C PHE A 225 32.88 34.31 -19.40
N GLU A 226 31.83 34.74 -20.10
CA GLU A 226 31.75 36.07 -20.72
C GLU A 226 31.84 37.19 -19.66
N LEU A 227 31.13 37.04 -18.53
CA LEU A 227 31.25 37.97 -17.42
C LEU A 227 32.65 37.97 -16.78
N LYS A 228 33.31 36.81 -16.65
CA LYS A 228 34.69 36.71 -16.14
C LYS A 228 35.68 37.47 -17.04
N LEU A 229 35.58 37.32 -18.36
CA LEU A 229 36.40 38.09 -19.31
C LEU A 229 36.16 39.60 -19.19
N SER A 230 34.90 40.03 -19.11
CA SER A 230 34.53 41.45 -18.96
C SER A 230 35.02 42.04 -17.63
N VAL A 231 34.91 41.31 -16.52
CA VAL A 231 35.41 41.72 -15.20
C VAL A 231 36.94 41.83 -15.20
N ASP A 232 37.65 40.86 -15.80
CA ASP A 232 39.11 40.88 -15.92
C ASP A 232 39.63 42.06 -16.78
N GLU A 233 38.91 42.46 -17.83
CA GLU A 233 39.25 43.61 -18.65
C GLU A 233 38.97 44.94 -17.94
N GLU A 234 37.81 45.08 -17.30
CA GLU A 234 37.46 46.26 -16.51
C GLU A 234 38.39 46.41 -15.29
N GLU A 235 38.82 45.32 -14.65
CA GLU A 235 39.84 45.35 -13.59
C GLU A 235 41.21 45.82 -14.10
N LYS A 236 41.70 45.30 -15.24
CA LYS A 236 42.97 45.78 -15.84
C LYS A 236 42.92 47.26 -16.14
N LYS A 237 41.80 47.77 -16.65
CA LYS A 237 41.57 49.19 -16.89
C LYS A 237 41.60 50.00 -15.59
N LEU A 238 40.88 49.55 -14.56
CA LEU A 238 40.86 50.20 -13.24
C LEU A 238 42.26 50.24 -12.60
N LEU A 239 43.05 49.16 -12.70
CA LEU A 239 44.43 49.13 -12.22
C LEU A 239 45.32 50.14 -12.97
N SER A 240 45.20 50.21 -14.30
CA SER A 240 45.95 51.18 -15.12
C SER A 240 45.59 52.63 -14.79
N GLU A 241 44.31 52.95 -14.61
CA GLU A 241 43.86 54.28 -14.16
C GLU A 241 44.38 54.64 -12.76
N LYS A 242 44.42 53.65 -11.84
CA LYS A 242 44.95 53.82 -10.48
C LYS A 242 46.44 54.20 -10.54
N GLU A 243 47.23 53.45 -11.30
CA GLU A 243 48.66 53.69 -11.48
C GLU A 243 48.93 55.04 -12.15
N GLU A 244 48.18 55.40 -13.18
CA GLU A 244 48.34 56.70 -13.87
C GLU A 244 48.00 57.89 -12.95
N LYS A 245 46.94 57.79 -12.13
CA LYS A 245 46.59 58.81 -11.12
C LYS A 245 47.68 58.95 -10.05
N ILE A 246 48.18 57.84 -9.52
CA ILE A 246 49.25 57.82 -8.51
C ILE A 246 50.55 58.39 -9.10
N ALA A 247 50.89 58.04 -10.34
CA ALA A 247 52.07 58.57 -11.04
C ALA A 247 51.96 60.08 -11.29
N LYS A 248 50.78 60.60 -11.68
CA LYS A 248 50.52 62.04 -11.85
C LYS A 248 50.73 62.82 -10.55
N ILE A 249 50.19 62.34 -9.42
CA ILE A 249 50.37 63.01 -8.11
C ILE A 249 51.84 62.95 -7.67
N LYS A 250 52.47 61.76 -7.68
CA LYS A 250 53.89 61.62 -7.32
C LYS A 250 54.79 62.50 -8.19
N GLY A 251 54.58 62.53 -9.50
CA GLY A 251 55.35 63.34 -10.45
C GLY A 251 55.14 64.85 -10.28
N PHE A 252 53.98 65.30 -9.82
CA PHE A 252 53.76 66.70 -9.45
C PHE A 252 54.48 67.06 -8.14
N THR A 253 54.23 66.30 -7.07
CA THR A 253 54.82 66.56 -5.74
C THR A 253 56.34 66.47 -5.76
N GLN A 254 56.91 65.51 -6.50
CA GLN A 254 58.36 65.35 -6.65
C GLN A 254 59.03 66.62 -7.22
N ARG A 255 58.41 67.25 -8.24
CA ARG A 255 58.93 68.49 -8.86
C ARG A 255 58.89 69.68 -7.90
N GLU A 256 57.81 69.84 -7.14
CA GLU A 256 57.73 70.90 -6.12
C GLU A 256 58.76 70.68 -5.00
N ILE A 257 58.99 69.43 -4.58
CA ILE A 257 60.05 69.09 -3.62
C ILE A 257 61.44 69.41 -4.19
N GLU A 258 61.72 69.09 -5.45
CA GLU A 258 62.98 69.43 -6.14
C GLU A 258 63.19 70.94 -6.27
N ILE A 259 62.15 71.70 -6.62
CA ILE A 259 62.18 73.18 -6.65
C ILE A 259 62.48 73.75 -5.25
N LEU A 260 61.93 73.16 -4.18
CA LEU A 260 62.22 73.58 -2.81
C LEU A 260 63.63 73.16 -2.35
N LEU A 261 64.18 72.05 -2.86
CA LEU A 261 65.56 71.63 -2.60
C LEU A 261 66.59 72.56 -3.26
N ASP A 262 66.43 72.89 -4.55
CA ASP A 262 67.29 73.85 -5.27
C ASP A 262 67.29 75.24 -4.59
N LYS A 263 66.10 75.74 -4.23
CA LYS A 263 65.97 76.99 -3.45
C LYS A 263 66.66 76.89 -2.09
N SER A 264 66.60 75.73 -1.43
CA SER A 264 67.28 75.49 -0.15
C SER A 264 68.80 75.49 -0.31
N GLU A 265 69.34 74.82 -1.32
CA GLU A 265 70.79 74.77 -1.58
C GLU A 265 71.36 76.16 -1.90
N LYS A 266 70.64 76.96 -2.68
CA LYS A 266 70.98 78.37 -2.97
C LYS A 266 70.99 79.23 -1.71
N LEU A 267 69.99 79.08 -0.83
CA LEU A 267 69.97 79.76 0.47
C LEU A 267 71.08 79.30 1.41
N GLN A 268 71.43 78.01 1.43
CA GLN A 268 72.57 77.50 2.21
C GLN A 268 73.90 78.09 1.74
N LYS A 269 74.11 78.21 0.41
CA LYS A 269 75.31 78.84 -0.17
C LYS A 269 75.44 80.32 0.20
N GLU A 270 74.34 81.09 0.14
CA GLU A 270 74.36 82.48 0.56
C GLU A 270 74.44 82.65 2.09
N ILE A 271 73.84 81.76 2.90
CA ILE A 271 74.07 81.72 4.36
C ILE A 271 75.55 81.52 4.66
N HIS A 272 76.21 80.53 4.05
CA HIS A 272 77.62 80.25 4.30
C HIS A 272 78.52 81.45 3.95
N LYS A 273 78.21 82.14 2.84
CA LYS A 273 78.88 83.35 2.38
C LYS A 273 78.65 84.54 3.32
N LEU A 274 77.42 84.72 3.83
CA LEU A 274 77.11 85.71 4.87
C LEU A 274 77.80 85.38 6.20
N GLU A 275 77.87 84.11 6.62
CA GLU A 275 78.60 83.67 7.82
C GLU A 275 80.10 83.95 7.71
N MET A 276 80.68 83.80 6.52
CA MET A 276 82.08 84.18 6.25
C MET A 276 82.28 85.71 6.23
N GLN A 277 81.33 86.48 5.69
CA GLN A 277 81.36 87.96 5.77
C GLN A 277 81.20 88.45 7.22
N LYS A 278 80.32 87.84 8.01
CA LYS A 278 80.11 88.14 9.43
C LYS A 278 81.40 87.95 10.22
N LYS A 279 82.07 86.80 10.06
CA LYS A 279 83.39 86.52 10.68
C LYS A 279 84.47 87.54 10.31
N GLU A 280 84.43 88.08 9.09
CA GLU A 280 85.33 89.15 8.66
C GLU A 280 84.97 90.52 9.25
N TYR A 281 83.68 90.83 9.45
CA TYR A 281 83.24 92.02 10.20
C TYR A 281 83.56 91.92 11.70
N GLU A 282 83.38 90.75 12.32
CA GLU A 282 83.77 90.46 13.71
C GLU A 282 85.28 90.68 13.91
N ARG A 283 86.14 90.18 13.00
CA ARG A 283 87.59 90.48 12.98
C ARG A 283 87.89 91.97 12.72
N ARG A 284 87.12 92.60 11.81
CA ARG A 284 86.99 94.06 11.58
C ARG A 284 86.90 94.87 12.87
N ARG A 285 85.92 94.47 13.66
CA ARG A 285 85.50 95.05 14.93
C ARG A 285 86.55 94.86 16.01
N GLU A 286 87.05 93.64 16.22
CA GLU A 286 88.14 93.37 17.16
C GLU A 286 89.41 94.19 16.89
N ARG A 287 89.80 94.32 15.61
CA ARG A 287 90.95 95.14 15.23
C ARG A 287 90.71 96.62 15.54
N SER A 288 89.52 97.14 15.20
CA SER A 288 89.14 98.53 15.49
C SER A 288 89.10 98.83 16.99
N LEU A 289 88.71 97.87 17.83
CA LEU A 289 88.75 97.98 19.29
C LEU A 289 90.18 98.03 19.84
N LYS A 290 91.08 97.17 19.36
CA LYS A 290 92.50 97.17 19.74
C LYS A 290 93.24 98.46 19.35
N GLU A 291 92.76 99.14 18.32
CA GLU A 291 93.27 100.44 17.85
C GLU A 291 92.59 101.66 18.52
N GLY A 292 91.69 101.45 19.50
CA GLY A 292 90.97 102.53 20.18
C GLY A 292 89.89 103.23 19.34
N ARG A 293 89.60 102.75 18.13
CA ARG A 293 88.67 103.38 17.17
C ARG A 293 87.21 102.95 17.43
N ILE A 294 86.68 103.36 18.58
CA ILE A 294 85.34 102.99 19.10
C ILE A 294 84.22 103.18 18.07
N GLU A 295 84.22 104.29 17.33
CA GLU A 295 83.16 104.60 16.36
C GLU A 295 83.20 103.68 15.13
N TYR A 296 84.40 103.31 14.66
CA TYR A 296 84.58 102.30 13.62
C TYR A 296 84.21 100.90 14.12
N SER A 297 84.47 100.58 15.40
CA SER A 297 83.97 99.34 16.02
C SER A 297 82.45 99.24 15.97
N LYS A 298 81.73 100.31 16.36
CA LYS A 298 80.25 100.34 16.30
C LYS A 298 79.72 100.10 14.88
N ARG A 299 80.39 100.65 13.86
CA ARG A 299 80.02 100.41 12.45
C ARG A 299 80.19 98.94 12.03
N TRP A 300 81.25 98.26 12.47
CA TRP A 300 81.44 96.84 12.19
C TRP A 300 80.49 95.94 12.98
N ASP A 301 80.16 96.29 14.24
CA ASP A 301 79.11 95.63 15.02
C ASP A 301 77.75 95.71 14.33
N LEU A 302 77.37 96.89 13.83
CA LEU A 302 76.08 97.10 13.16
C LEU A 302 75.99 96.31 11.85
N LEU A 303 77.07 96.24 11.07
CA LEU A 303 77.16 95.40 9.87
C LEU A 303 77.15 93.89 10.20
N ALA A 304 77.80 93.46 11.28
CA ALA A 304 77.76 92.07 11.74
C ALA A 304 76.34 91.67 12.20
N LEU A 305 75.63 92.57 12.89
CA LEU A 305 74.24 92.38 13.31
C LEU A 305 73.26 92.37 12.13
N GLU A 306 73.43 93.25 11.14
CA GLU A 306 72.65 93.24 9.89
C GLU A 306 72.86 91.92 9.12
N THR A 307 74.08 91.40 9.14
CA THR A 307 74.44 90.10 8.54
C THR A 307 73.83 88.94 9.33
N GLU A 308 73.86 88.97 10.67
CA GLU A 308 73.20 88.01 11.55
C GLU A 308 71.69 87.94 11.29
N ASN A 309 71.03 89.10 11.18
CA ASN A 309 69.60 89.19 10.89
C ASN A 309 69.25 88.54 9.54
N LYS A 310 70.04 88.77 8.49
CA LYS A 310 69.87 88.13 7.18
C LYS A 310 70.13 86.61 7.23
N ILE A 311 71.14 86.16 7.98
CA ILE A 311 71.39 84.73 8.24
C ILE A 311 70.18 84.10 8.95
N SER A 312 69.61 84.79 9.95
CA SER A 312 68.44 84.32 10.71
C SER A 312 67.18 84.25 9.83
N GLU A 313 66.92 85.28 9.03
CA GLU A 313 65.84 85.30 8.02
C GLU A 313 65.97 84.15 7.02
N TYR A 314 67.19 83.89 6.51
CA TYR A 314 67.44 82.82 5.55
C TYR A 314 67.33 81.43 6.21
N LYS A 315 67.71 81.28 7.48
CA LYS A 315 67.47 80.05 8.27
C LYS A 315 65.98 79.84 8.56
N GLY A 316 65.22 80.91 8.78
CA GLY A 316 63.75 80.86 8.84
C GLY A 316 63.12 80.39 7.53
N LYS A 317 63.58 80.90 6.38
CA LYS A 317 63.16 80.46 5.04
C LYS A 317 63.49 78.98 4.78
N LEU A 318 64.66 78.49 5.21
CA LEU A 318 65.01 77.06 5.14
C LEU A 318 64.08 76.19 6.00
N SER A 319 63.75 76.62 7.22
CA SER A 319 62.79 75.92 8.08
C SER A 319 61.41 75.82 7.42
N LEU A 320 60.92 76.92 6.85
CA LEU A 320 59.67 76.96 6.11
C LEU A 320 59.68 76.03 4.89
N TYR A 321 60.77 75.96 4.13
CA TYR A 321 60.89 75.03 3.00
C TYR A 321 60.94 73.56 3.43
N ALA A 322 61.56 73.25 4.58
CA ALA A 322 61.55 71.91 5.14
C ALA A 322 60.13 71.49 5.56
N GLN A 323 59.41 72.35 6.29
CA GLN A 323 58.01 72.11 6.68
C GLN A 323 57.08 71.96 5.47
N THR A 324 57.25 72.80 4.43
CA THR A 324 56.45 72.69 3.20
C THR A 324 56.71 71.38 2.47
N ARG A 325 57.96 70.91 2.38
CA ARG A 325 58.31 69.59 1.81
C ARG A 325 57.71 68.44 2.60
N GLU A 326 57.74 68.50 3.93
CA GLU A 326 57.18 67.47 4.81
C GLU A 326 55.65 67.41 4.68
N LYS A 327 54.99 68.57 4.67
CA LYS A 327 53.55 68.68 4.40
C LYS A 327 53.17 68.10 3.03
N LEU A 328 53.86 68.50 1.97
CA LEU A 328 53.65 67.98 0.60
C LEU A 328 53.82 66.44 0.52
N SER A 329 54.75 65.89 1.29
CA SER A 329 54.96 64.43 1.41
C SER A 329 53.78 63.74 2.11
N SER A 330 53.24 64.32 3.19
CA SER A 330 52.04 63.79 3.88
C SER A 330 50.80 63.87 2.99
N GLU A 331 50.55 65.01 2.35
CA GLU A 331 49.40 65.21 1.45
C GLU A 331 49.45 64.27 0.25
N MET A 332 50.65 64.00 -0.30
CA MET A 332 50.86 62.96 -1.33
C MET A 332 50.55 61.56 -0.82
N LYS A 333 50.98 61.22 0.41
CA LYS A 333 50.74 59.89 1.01
C LYS A 333 49.25 59.66 1.26
N GLU A 334 48.56 60.61 1.87
CA GLU A 334 47.12 60.57 2.11
C GLU A 334 46.33 60.48 0.80
N SER A 335 46.70 61.28 -0.20
CA SER A 335 46.07 61.24 -1.53
C SER A 335 46.30 59.89 -2.23
N THR A 336 47.49 59.31 -2.10
CA THR A 336 47.80 57.97 -2.63
C THR A 336 46.93 56.90 -1.97
N GLN A 337 46.87 56.87 -0.63
CA GLN A 337 46.04 55.92 0.13
C GLN A 337 44.55 56.05 -0.18
N LYS A 338 44.07 57.28 -0.40
CA LYS A 338 42.67 57.53 -0.80
C LYS A 338 42.36 56.93 -2.18
N ILE A 339 43.26 57.10 -3.15
CA ILE A 339 43.13 56.52 -4.50
C ILE A 339 43.25 55.00 -4.47
N GLU A 340 44.17 54.46 -3.67
CA GLU A 340 44.32 53.01 -3.46
C GLU A 340 43.00 52.40 -2.96
N LYS A 341 42.43 52.98 -1.90
CA LYS A 341 41.14 52.55 -1.35
C LYS A 341 39.98 52.70 -2.34
N GLU A 342 39.86 53.84 -3.03
CA GLU A 342 38.79 54.09 -4.02
C GLU A 342 38.78 53.01 -5.13
N TYR A 343 39.97 52.63 -5.61
CA TYR A 343 40.10 51.61 -6.66
C TYR A 343 39.99 50.18 -6.13
N GLU A 344 40.41 49.90 -4.90
CA GLU A 344 40.13 48.61 -4.24
C GLU A 344 38.63 48.37 -4.02
N GLU A 345 37.88 49.40 -3.61
CA GLU A 345 36.43 49.33 -3.46
C GLU A 345 35.74 49.05 -4.82
N LYS A 346 36.15 49.75 -5.89
CA LYS A 346 35.65 49.52 -7.26
C LYS A 346 35.98 48.13 -7.81
N ILE A 347 37.20 47.65 -7.60
CA ILE A 347 37.60 46.29 -8.03
C ILE A 347 36.84 45.23 -7.22
N SER A 348 36.63 45.44 -5.91
CA SER A 348 35.80 44.58 -5.07
C SER A 348 34.35 44.54 -5.55
N GLU A 349 33.77 45.69 -5.90
CA GLU A 349 32.42 45.79 -6.46
C GLU A 349 32.29 45.10 -7.83
N ASN A 350 33.26 45.31 -8.72
CA ASN A 350 33.28 44.64 -10.02
C ASN A 350 33.35 43.10 -9.87
N ARG A 351 34.26 42.61 -9.02
CA ARG A 351 34.40 41.18 -8.72
C ARG A 351 33.16 40.54 -8.11
N LYS A 352 32.31 41.30 -7.38
CA LYS A 352 31.04 40.79 -6.80
C LYS A 352 29.98 40.46 -7.86
N LYS A 353 30.07 41.00 -9.08
CA LYS A 353 29.14 40.68 -10.19
C LYS A 353 29.08 39.15 -10.40
N ILE A 354 30.23 38.48 -10.49
CA ILE A 354 30.35 37.03 -10.73
C ILE A 354 29.61 36.17 -9.68
N PRO A 355 29.94 36.21 -8.37
CA PRO A 355 29.25 35.36 -7.37
C PRO A 355 27.79 35.75 -7.17
N SER A 356 27.39 37.00 -7.40
CA SER A 356 25.96 37.38 -7.37
C SER A 356 25.16 36.64 -8.46
N LEU A 357 25.74 36.52 -9.65
CA LEU A 357 25.14 35.84 -10.78
C LEU A 357 25.18 34.31 -10.61
N GLU A 358 26.30 33.74 -10.15
CA GLU A 358 26.41 32.31 -9.78
C GLU A 358 25.38 31.91 -8.70
N ASN A 359 25.07 32.79 -7.75
CA ASN A 359 24.10 32.51 -6.68
C ASN A 359 22.65 32.61 -7.13
N ALA A 360 22.28 33.66 -7.89
CA ALA A 360 20.95 33.79 -8.51
C ALA A 360 20.56 32.57 -9.36
N TYR A 361 21.57 31.85 -9.82
CA TYR A 361 21.48 30.69 -10.70
C TYR A 361 21.44 29.34 -10.02
N LYS A 362 22.25 29.13 -8.97
CA LYS A 362 22.08 27.99 -8.07
C LYS A 362 20.63 27.95 -7.58
N SER A 363 20.05 29.11 -7.23
CA SER A 363 18.63 29.24 -6.90
C SER A 363 17.65 28.85 -8.02
N LYS A 364 17.96 29.11 -9.31
CA LYS A 364 17.10 28.68 -10.44
C LYS A 364 17.13 27.16 -10.63
N ILE A 365 18.32 26.55 -10.62
CA ILE A 365 18.48 25.11 -10.76
C ILE A 365 17.84 24.38 -9.57
N GLU A 366 18.00 24.92 -8.36
CA GLU A 366 17.38 24.39 -7.15
C GLU A 366 15.85 24.48 -7.18
N ALA A 367 15.28 25.54 -7.77
CA ALA A 367 13.83 25.67 -7.94
C ALA A 367 13.25 24.61 -8.89
N GLU A 368 13.93 24.28 -10.00
CA GLU A 368 13.52 23.20 -10.90
C GLU A 368 13.71 21.81 -10.24
N ARG A 369 14.80 21.60 -9.48
CA ARG A 369 15.01 20.37 -8.69
C ARG A 369 13.90 20.17 -7.66
N LYS A 370 13.60 21.18 -6.86
CA LYS A 370 12.53 21.14 -5.86
C LYS A 370 11.14 20.95 -6.48
N LYS A 371 10.92 21.46 -7.69
CA LYS A 371 9.69 21.22 -8.46
C LYS A 371 9.56 19.74 -8.86
N LEU A 372 10.66 19.09 -9.22
CA LEU A 372 10.71 17.64 -9.50
C LEU A 372 10.50 16.81 -8.23
N GLU A 373 11.16 17.14 -7.12
CA GLU A 373 10.98 16.49 -5.81
C GLU A 373 9.51 16.54 -5.34
N GLU A 374 8.87 17.70 -5.44
CA GLU A 374 7.46 17.86 -5.08
C GLU A 374 6.52 17.06 -6.00
N LEU A 375 6.89 16.88 -7.28
CA LEU A 375 6.14 16.04 -8.21
C LEU A 375 6.29 14.54 -7.89
N HIS A 376 7.49 14.04 -7.57
CA HIS A 376 7.66 12.65 -7.13
C HIS A 376 6.89 12.39 -5.83
N ALA A 377 7.03 13.25 -4.81
CA ALA A 377 6.32 13.08 -3.54
C ALA A 377 4.78 13.04 -3.68
N LEU A 378 4.22 13.81 -4.63
CA LEU A 378 2.79 13.75 -4.98
C LEU A 378 2.43 12.48 -5.77
N THR A 379 3.29 12.07 -6.71
CA THR A 379 3.13 10.85 -7.52
C THR A 379 3.13 9.61 -6.64
N ASP A 380 4.15 9.46 -5.79
CA ASP A 380 4.38 8.28 -4.94
C ASP A 380 3.28 8.09 -3.89
N ASN A 381 2.73 9.20 -3.38
CA ASN A 381 1.57 9.16 -2.47
C ASN A 381 0.33 8.59 -3.17
N ILE A 382 -0.05 9.13 -4.33
CA ILE A 382 -1.20 8.65 -5.10
C ILE A 382 -0.97 7.21 -5.59
N LEU A 383 0.24 6.86 -6.00
CA LEU A 383 0.62 5.48 -6.33
C LEU A 383 0.39 4.54 -5.16
N THR A 384 0.82 4.91 -3.95
CA THR A 384 0.62 4.08 -2.75
C THR A 384 -0.87 3.83 -2.47
N GLN A 385 -1.72 4.84 -2.65
CA GLN A 385 -3.18 4.67 -2.49
C GLN A 385 -3.77 3.73 -3.56
N ILE A 386 -3.40 3.91 -4.83
CA ILE A 386 -3.91 3.07 -5.93
C ILE A 386 -3.39 1.62 -5.82
N GLU A 387 -2.12 1.43 -5.46
CA GLU A 387 -1.52 0.10 -5.27
C GLU A 387 -2.14 -0.65 -4.08
N TRP A 388 -2.53 0.05 -3.00
CA TRP A 388 -3.34 -0.54 -1.93
C TRP A 388 -4.74 -0.99 -2.40
N LEU A 389 -5.43 -0.16 -3.21
CA LEU A 389 -6.73 -0.53 -3.78
C LEU A 389 -6.62 -1.74 -4.74
N ILE A 390 -5.55 -1.81 -5.52
CA ILE A 390 -5.22 -2.96 -6.37
C ILE A 390 -5.13 -4.25 -5.54
N ASP A 391 -4.43 -4.22 -4.41
CA ASP A 391 -4.30 -5.37 -3.52
C ASP A 391 -5.64 -5.75 -2.86
N GLN A 392 -6.46 -4.77 -2.43
CA GLN A 392 -7.81 -5.09 -1.94
C GLN A 392 -8.68 -5.76 -3.02
N LYS A 393 -8.64 -5.28 -4.27
CA LYS A 393 -9.38 -5.88 -5.40
C LYS A 393 -8.87 -7.28 -5.72
N LYS A 394 -7.56 -7.52 -5.68
CA LYS A 394 -6.95 -8.86 -5.84
C LYS A 394 -7.37 -9.82 -4.71
N MET A 395 -7.34 -9.37 -3.46
CA MET A 395 -7.83 -10.14 -2.31
C MET A 395 -9.33 -10.45 -2.41
N TYR A 396 -10.13 -9.52 -2.92
CA TYR A 396 -11.57 -9.71 -3.13
C TYR A 396 -11.87 -10.75 -4.21
N LEU A 397 -11.29 -10.59 -5.41
CA LEU A 397 -11.43 -11.53 -6.52
C LEU A 397 -10.95 -12.94 -6.15
N SER A 398 -9.92 -13.05 -5.30
CA SER A 398 -9.48 -14.32 -4.73
C SER A 398 -10.58 -14.97 -3.88
N LYS A 399 -11.19 -14.24 -2.93
CA LYS A 399 -12.30 -14.75 -2.10
C LYS A 399 -13.50 -15.21 -2.92
N LEU A 400 -13.83 -14.53 -4.02
CA LEU A 400 -14.89 -14.96 -4.94
C LEU A 400 -14.52 -16.28 -5.64
N LYS A 401 -13.27 -16.42 -6.10
CA LYS A 401 -12.79 -17.62 -6.81
C LYS A 401 -12.61 -18.82 -5.90
N GLU A 402 -12.27 -18.62 -4.62
CA GLU A 402 -12.16 -19.69 -3.62
C GLU A 402 -13.45 -20.48 -3.40
N ILE A 403 -14.63 -19.91 -3.68
CA ILE A 403 -15.92 -20.58 -3.47
C ILE A 403 -16.47 -21.27 -4.75
N MET A 404 -15.80 -21.09 -5.90
CA MET A 404 -16.17 -21.76 -7.15
C MET A 404 -15.55 -23.16 -7.20
N LEU A 405 -16.37 -24.21 -7.32
CA LEU A 405 -15.86 -25.58 -7.33
C LEU A 405 -15.24 -25.94 -8.70
N PRO A 406 -14.07 -26.63 -8.73
CA PRO A 406 -13.51 -27.21 -9.94
C PRO A 406 -14.27 -28.49 -10.33
N LEU A 407 -15.50 -28.27 -10.81
CA LEU A 407 -16.44 -29.23 -11.36
C LEU A 407 -17.09 -28.62 -12.59
N LYS A 408 -17.33 -29.44 -13.60
CA LYS A 408 -17.97 -29.06 -14.85
C LYS A 408 -19.32 -29.77 -14.97
N PHE A 409 -20.37 -28.99 -15.18
CA PHE A 409 -21.70 -29.43 -15.56
C PHE A 409 -22.06 -28.78 -16.90
N GLU A 410 -22.98 -29.37 -17.66
CA GLU A 410 -23.40 -28.83 -18.97
C GLU A 410 -24.62 -27.89 -18.85
N SER A 411 -25.35 -27.97 -17.73
CA SER A 411 -26.54 -27.17 -17.43
C SER A 411 -26.76 -27.09 -15.91
N PRO A 412 -27.62 -26.17 -15.41
CA PRO A 412 -28.03 -26.14 -14.00
C PRO A 412 -28.46 -27.52 -13.49
N THR A 413 -27.75 -28.02 -12.47
CA THR A 413 -27.93 -29.39 -11.98
C THR A 413 -28.23 -29.40 -10.48
N ILE A 414 -29.28 -30.10 -10.06
CA ILE A 414 -29.55 -30.35 -8.64
C ILE A 414 -28.66 -31.50 -8.15
N ILE A 415 -27.79 -31.20 -7.19
CA ILE A 415 -27.01 -32.19 -6.45
C ILE A 415 -27.86 -32.66 -5.26
N CYS A 416 -28.33 -33.90 -5.33
CA CYS A 416 -29.21 -34.50 -4.33
C CYS A 416 -28.37 -35.18 -3.24
N VAL A 417 -28.11 -34.49 -2.13
CA VAL A 417 -27.38 -35.07 -0.98
C VAL A 417 -28.39 -35.81 -0.08
N PRO A 418 -28.30 -37.14 0.08
CA PRO A 418 -29.29 -37.92 0.81
C PRO A 418 -29.24 -37.67 2.32
N LEU A 419 -30.36 -37.95 2.99
CA LEU A 419 -30.50 -38.02 4.43
C LEU A 419 -31.61 -39.02 4.79
N TYR A 420 -31.57 -39.61 5.98
CA TYR A 420 -32.70 -40.35 6.50
C TYR A 420 -33.40 -39.57 7.60
N LEU A 421 -34.69 -39.28 7.41
CA LEU A 421 -35.53 -38.63 8.40
C LEU A 421 -36.39 -39.68 9.10
N VAL A 422 -36.37 -39.65 10.44
CA VAL A 422 -37.28 -40.40 11.30
C VAL A 422 -38.23 -39.45 12.01
N CYS A 423 -39.50 -39.84 12.11
CA CYS A 423 -40.44 -39.24 13.05
C CYS A 423 -40.82 -40.25 14.14
N TYR A 424 -40.44 -39.94 15.38
CA TYR A 424 -40.91 -40.64 16.57
C TYR A 424 -42.18 -39.98 17.11
N GLU A 425 -43.04 -40.76 17.76
CA GLU A 425 -44.26 -40.25 18.42
C GLU A 425 -44.40 -40.86 19.82
N ALA A 426 -44.65 -40.01 20.81
CA ALA A 426 -45.15 -40.39 22.14
C ALA A 426 -46.10 -39.28 22.65
N GLU A 427 -47.22 -39.65 23.27
CA GLU A 427 -48.17 -38.70 23.88
C GLU A 427 -48.61 -37.55 22.93
N ASN A 428 -48.88 -37.90 21.66
CA ASN A 428 -49.23 -36.99 20.57
C ASN A 428 -48.17 -35.90 20.26
N LYS A 429 -46.94 -36.06 20.77
CA LYS A 429 -45.79 -35.20 20.45
C LYS A 429 -44.89 -35.91 19.44
N LEU A 430 -44.68 -35.24 18.30
CA LEU A 430 -43.75 -35.69 17.28
C LEU A 430 -42.32 -35.26 17.62
N ARG A 431 -41.35 -36.12 17.33
CA ARG A 431 -39.91 -35.81 17.45
C ARG A 431 -39.18 -36.28 16.21
N TYR A 432 -38.61 -35.33 15.48
CA TYR A 432 -37.79 -35.63 14.30
C TYR A 432 -36.34 -35.95 14.67
N HIS A 433 -35.68 -36.77 13.87
CA HIS A 433 -34.24 -36.98 13.89
C HIS A 433 -33.74 -37.23 12.47
N ILE A 434 -32.60 -36.61 12.10
CA ILE A 434 -31.94 -36.82 10.82
C ILE A 434 -30.66 -37.62 11.03
N PHE A 435 -30.49 -38.67 10.23
CA PHE A 435 -29.20 -39.32 10.03
C PHE A 435 -28.52 -38.71 8.78
N PRO A 436 -27.32 -38.11 8.93
CA PRO A 436 -26.54 -37.61 7.79
C PRO A 436 -25.92 -38.79 7.01
N PRO A 437 -25.42 -38.55 5.78
CA PRO A 437 -24.62 -39.52 5.03
C PRO A 437 -23.49 -40.13 5.84
N ILE A 438 -23.24 -41.41 5.61
CA ILE A 438 -22.23 -42.19 6.31
C ILE A 438 -21.17 -42.76 5.37
N ILE A 439 -20.01 -43.03 5.94
CA ILE A 439 -19.00 -43.91 5.39
C ILE A 439 -18.99 -45.17 6.24
N THR A 440 -18.90 -46.32 5.58
CA THR A 440 -18.78 -47.62 6.21
C THR A 440 -17.36 -48.17 6.07
N ALA A 441 -16.85 -48.83 7.11
CA ALA A 441 -15.58 -49.55 7.00
C ALA A 441 -15.74 -50.74 6.03
N PRO A 442 -14.69 -51.12 5.27
CA PRO A 442 -14.81 -52.20 4.29
C PRO A 442 -15.11 -53.52 4.99
N TYR A 443 -15.87 -54.41 4.34
CA TYR A 443 -16.38 -55.68 4.91
C TYR A 443 -15.37 -56.43 5.81
N ALA A 444 -14.13 -56.66 5.36
CA ALA A 444 -13.09 -57.37 6.12
C ALA A 444 -12.52 -56.56 7.30
N GLY A 445 -12.54 -55.22 7.22
CA GLY A 445 -12.11 -54.31 8.28
C GLY A 445 -13.15 -54.15 9.40
N MET A 446 -14.45 -54.30 9.08
CA MET A 446 -15.52 -54.29 10.09
C MET A 446 -15.26 -55.31 11.19
N VAL A 447 -14.98 -56.58 10.82
CA VAL A 447 -14.81 -57.68 11.78
C VAL A 447 -13.71 -57.40 12.80
N LYS A 448 -12.55 -56.89 12.37
CA LYS A 448 -11.45 -56.52 13.29
C LYS A 448 -11.83 -55.34 14.21
N LYS A 449 -12.54 -54.32 13.70
CA LYS A 449 -13.03 -53.19 14.51
C LYS A 449 -14.09 -53.62 15.53
N ILE A 450 -14.95 -54.56 15.18
CA ILE A 450 -15.97 -55.13 16.07
C ILE A 450 -15.30 -55.97 17.15
N GLN A 451 -14.35 -56.85 16.79
CA GLN A 451 -13.60 -57.69 17.73
C GLN A 451 -12.85 -56.87 18.80
N THR A 452 -12.16 -55.80 18.42
CA THR A 452 -11.54 -54.87 19.39
C THR A 452 -12.55 -54.03 20.17
N SER A 453 -13.79 -53.91 19.67
CA SER A 453 -14.90 -53.22 20.34
C SER A 453 -15.83 -54.13 21.17
N ILE A 454 -15.53 -55.43 21.34
CA ILE A 454 -16.36 -56.39 22.12
C ILE A 454 -16.62 -55.92 23.57
N LEU A 455 -15.73 -55.10 24.13
CA LEU A 455 -15.91 -54.48 25.46
C LEU A 455 -17.06 -53.44 25.51
N LYS A 456 -17.55 -52.94 24.37
CA LYS A 456 -18.63 -51.95 24.29
C LYS A 456 -19.99 -52.65 24.10
N ARG A 457 -20.82 -52.62 25.15
CA ARG A 457 -21.95 -53.56 25.32
C ARG A 457 -23.21 -53.27 24.48
N GLY A 458 -23.45 -52.02 24.07
CA GLY A 458 -24.68 -51.58 23.37
C GLY A 458 -24.67 -51.73 21.84
N LEU A 459 -25.86 -51.77 21.23
CA LEU A 459 -26.04 -51.86 19.77
C LEU A 459 -25.56 -50.58 19.07
N GLU A 460 -25.87 -49.39 19.63
CA GLU A 460 -25.38 -48.09 19.14
C GLU A 460 -23.87 -48.10 18.92
N SER A 461 -23.11 -48.65 19.88
CA SER A 461 -21.65 -48.67 19.80
C SER A 461 -21.08 -49.66 18.80
N ARG A 462 -21.82 -50.69 18.37
CA ARG A 462 -21.37 -51.62 17.32
C ARG A 462 -21.73 -51.12 15.94
N ILE A 463 -22.90 -50.50 15.78
CA ILE A 463 -23.27 -49.79 14.55
C ILE A 463 -22.32 -48.61 14.33
N GLY A 464 -22.13 -47.74 15.33
CA GLY A 464 -21.17 -46.61 15.26
C GLY A 464 -19.69 -47.01 15.12
N ALA A 465 -19.34 -48.29 15.30
CA ALA A 465 -17.99 -48.80 14.98
C ALA A 465 -17.83 -49.16 13.49
N ILE A 466 -18.93 -49.39 12.77
CA ILE A 466 -18.95 -49.67 11.32
C ILE A 466 -19.42 -48.50 10.47
N SER A 467 -20.28 -47.61 10.99
CA SER A 467 -20.79 -46.41 10.32
C SER A 467 -20.26 -45.13 10.98
N LYS A 468 -19.53 -44.32 10.22
CA LYS A 468 -19.04 -42.98 10.61
C LYS A 468 -19.74 -41.92 9.75
N GLU A 469 -20.03 -40.75 10.30
CA GLU A 469 -20.52 -39.60 9.52
C GLU A 469 -19.53 -39.21 8.41
N ARG A 470 -20.04 -38.86 7.21
CA ARG A 470 -19.22 -38.62 6.02
C ARG A 470 -18.34 -37.37 6.12
N SER A 471 -18.83 -36.28 6.71
CA SER A 471 -18.02 -35.13 7.10
C SER A 471 -18.72 -34.27 8.17
N PRO A 472 -17.97 -33.59 9.07
CA PRO A 472 -18.56 -32.70 10.07
C PRO A 472 -19.39 -31.55 9.47
N ALA A 473 -18.99 -31.02 8.30
CA ALA A 473 -19.72 -29.95 7.62
C ALA A 473 -21.10 -30.39 7.12
N LEU A 474 -21.23 -31.63 6.64
CA LEU A 474 -22.53 -32.20 6.28
C LEU A 474 -23.36 -32.48 7.55
N THR A 475 -22.77 -32.98 8.64
CA THR A 475 -23.48 -33.14 9.92
C THR A 475 -24.01 -31.80 10.45
N ALA A 476 -23.23 -30.71 10.35
CA ALA A 476 -23.67 -29.37 10.74
C ALA A 476 -24.85 -28.88 9.88
N LEU A 477 -24.79 -29.08 8.56
CA LEU A 477 -25.90 -28.79 7.63
C LEU A 477 -27.20 -29.54 8.03
N PHE A 478 -27.12 -30.84 8.30
CA PHE A 478 -28.28 -31.63 8.72
C PHE A 478 -28.74 -31.31 10.15
N SER A 479 -27.88 -30.71 10.97
CA SER A 479 -28.24 -30.18 12.29
C SER A 479 -29.09 -28.91 12.15
N SER A 480 -28.74 -27.98 11.27
CA SER A 480 -29.58 -26.78 11.05
C SER A 480 -30.93 -27.13 10.42
N VAL A 481 -31.02 -28.14 9.53
CA VAL A 481 -32.31 -28.68 9.08
C VAL A 481 -33.11 -29.27 10.25
N SER A 482 -32.45 -30.00 11.15
CA SER A 482 -33.06 -30.57 12.36
C SER A 482 -33.51 -29.50 13.36
N GLU A 483 -32.98 -28.28 13.28
CA GLU A 483 -33.42 -27.11 14.04
C GLU A 483 -34.56 -26.39 13.35
N ARG A 484 -34.47 -26.17 12.03
CA ARG A 484 -35.56 -25.60 11.22
C ARG A 484 -36.86 -26.39 11.38
N LEU A 485 -36.80 -27.72 11.39
CA LEU A 485 -37.96 -28.61 11.65
C LEU A 485 -38.63 -28.42 13.03
N LYS A 486 -38.00 -27.71 13.98
CA LYS A 486 -38.58 -27.42 15.31
C LYS A 486 -39.21 -26.02 15.40
N ILE A 487 -38.82 -25.11 14.51
CA ILE A 487 -39.18 -23.67 14.60
C ILE A 487 -40.04 -23.20 13.42
N ASP A 488 -39.85 -23.76 12.22
CA ASP A 488 -40.59 -23.43 11.00
C ASP A 488 -41.67 -24.49 10.76
N LYS A 489 -42.89 -24.22 11.24
CA LYS A 489 -44.02 -25.17 11.16
C LYS A 489 -44.47 -25.43 9.72
N ASN A 490 -44.26 -24.48 8.80
CA ASN A 490 -44.56 -24.67 7.39
C ASN A 490 -43.58 -25.68 6.76
N PHE A 491 -42.28 -25.49 7.00
CA PHE A 491 -41.24 -26.44 6.60
C PHE A 491 -41.45 -27.82 7.24
N GLU A 492 -41.81 -27.89 8.53
CA GLU A 492 -42.15 -29.15 9.20
C GLU A 492 -43.27 -29.91 8.48
N ILE A 493 -44.41 -29.26 8.21
CA ILE A 493 -45.56 -29.87 7.51
C ILE A 493 -45.14 -30.34 6.10
N GLN A 494 -44.44 -29.49 5.36
CA GLN A 494 -43.98 -29.78 4.00
C GLN A 494 -42.96 -30.91 3.91
N VAL A 495 -42.10 -31.07 4.91
CA VAL A 495 -41.16 -32.19 5.00
C VAL A 495 -41.86 -33.46 5.47
N ALA A 496 -42.75 -33.37 6.46
CA ALA A 496 -43.53 -34.51 6.96
C ALA A 496 -44.44 -35.12 5.89
N GLN A 497 -45.04 -34.30 5.01
CA GLN A 497 -45.81 -34.79 3.86
C GLN A 497 -44.93 -35.62 2.91
N ARG A 498 -43.80 -35.05 2.45
CA ARG A 498 -42.88 -35.73 1.52
C ARG A 498 -42.28 -37.00 2.14
N ALA A 499 -41.96 -36.98 3.43
CA ALA A 499 -41.53 -38.16 4.17
C ALA A 499 -42.65 -39.20 4.32
N GLY A 500 -43.91 -38.79 4.42
CA GLY A 500 -45.07 -39.67 4.40
C GLY A 500 -45.23 -40.42 3.07
N GLU A 501 -44.95 -39.75 1.94
CA GLU A 501 -44.92 -40.36 0.60
C GLU A 501 -43.78 -41.38 0.43
N THR A 502 -42.60 -41.12 1.01
CA THR A 502 -41.41 -42.01 0.91
C THR A 502 -41.15 -42.87 2.15
N ASN A 503 -42.18 -43.07 2.99
CA ASN A 503 -42.09 -43.88 4.20
C ASN A 503 -41.77 -45.35 3.88
N LEU A 504 -40.53 -45.76 4.16
CA LEU A 504 -40.02 -47.08 3.83
C LEU A 504 -40.71 -48.19 4.64
N LEU A 505 -41.28 -47.89 5.80
CA LEU A 505 -42.08 -48.83 6.59
C LEU A 505 -43.35 -49.29 5.85
N LYS A 506 -43.79 -48.53 4.82
CA LYS A 506 -44.94 -48.86 3.96
C LYS A 506 -44.53 -49.47 2.61
N ASN A 507 -43.23 -49.64 2.35
CA ASN A 507 -42.74 -50.22 1.10
C ASN A 507 -42.98 -51.74 1.07
N ARG A 508 -43.51 -52.27 -0.03
CA ARG A 508 -43.78 -53.72 -0.22
C ARG A 508 -42.53 -54.59 -0.01
N ASP A 509 -41.35 -54.06 -0.37
CA ASP A 509 -40.07 -54.77 -0.24
C ASP A 509 -39.45 -54.68 1.17
N PHE A 510 -40.02 -53.88 2.09
CA PHE A 510 -39.44 -53.60 3.40
C PHE A 510 -39.18 -54.85 4.25
N LYS A 511 -40.15 -55.78 4.36
CA LYS A 511 -39.98 -57.06 5.10
C LYS A 511 -38.82 -57.88 4.54
N ARG A 512 -38.63 -57.90 3.21
CA ARG A 512 -37.54 -58.64 2.53
C ARG A 512 -36.19 -57.98 2.76
N LEU A 513 -36.09 -56.67 2.49
CA LEU A 513 -34.84 -55.91 2.60
C LEU A 513 -34.36 -55.82 4.05
N LEU A 514 -35.24 -55.56 5.01
CA LEU A 514 -34.85 -55.48 6.42
C LEU A 514 -34.37 -56.83 6.94
N THR A 515 -35.07 -57.93 6.64
CA THR A 515 -34.68 -59.27 7.10
C THR A 515 -33.30 -59.66 6.57
N SER A 516 -33.06 -59.51 5.25
CA SER A 516 -31.77 -59.86 4.65
C SER A 516 -30.64 -58.92 5.08
N GLY A 517 -30.91 -57.63 5.25
CA GLY A 517 -29.94 -56.68 5.79
C GLY A 517 -29.53 -57.00 7.23
N LEU A 518 -30.47 -57.41 8.08
CA LEU A 518 -30.18 -57.84 9.45
C LEU A 518 -29.39 -59.16 9.47
N GLU A 519 -29.67 -60.11 8.57
CA GLU A 519 -28.85 -61.32 8.38
C GLU A 519 -27.40 -60.98 8.01
N LYS A 520 -27.20 -60.00 7.10
CA LYS A 520 -25.89 -59.46 6.74
C LYS A 520 -25.19 -58.68 7.85
N LEU A 521 -25.88 -58.32 8.94
CA LEU A 521 -25.28 -57.68 10.13
C LEU A 521 -25.00 -58.71 11.25
N GLU A 522 -25.90 -59.66 11.45
CA GLU A 522 -25.79 -60.75 12.44
C GLU A 522 -24.64 -61.70 12.10
N SER A 523 -24.55 -62.14 10.83
CA SER A 523 -23.47 -63.02 10.32
C SER A 523 -22.07 -62.42 10.43
N LYS A 524 -21.96 -61.09 10.64
CA LYS A 524 -20.71 -60.35 10.86
C LYS A 524 -20.46 -60.00 12.34
N GLY A 525 -21.37 -60.36 13.24
CA GLY A 525 -21.31 -60.03 14.67
C GLY A 525 -21.57 -58.54 14.99
N VAL A 526 -22.15 -57.76 14.08
CA VAL A 526 -22.50 -56.35 14.33
C VAL A 526 -23.68 -56.27 15.31
N ILE A 527 -24.69 -57.11 15.09
CA ILE A 527 -25.88 -57.24 15.93
C ILE A 527 -25.97 -58.65 16.48
N LYS A 528 -26.67 -58.82 17.60
CA LYS A 528 -26.92 -60.13 18.21
C LYS A 528 -28.21 -60.78 17.69
N PRO A 529 -28.40 -62.10 17.83
CA PRO A 529 -29.65 -62.78 17.47
C PRO A 529 -30.89 -62.20 18.17
N GLU A 530 -30.76 -61.81 19.45
CA GLU A 530 -31.87 -61.24 20.22
C GLU A 530 -32.23 -59.83 19.73
N GLU A 531 -31.23 -59.07 19.29
CA GLU A 531 -31.40 -57.72 18.74
C GLU A 531 -32.05 -57.80 17.35
N ARG A 532 -31.57 -58.71 16.47
CA ARG A 532 -32.23 -59.02 15.19
C ARG A 532 -33.69 -59.40 15.41
N LYS A 533 -33.96 -60.34 16.32
CA LYS A 533 -35.32 -60.82 16.62
C LYS A 533 -36.21 -59.67 17.09
N SER A 534 -35.76 -58.87 18.05
CA SER A 534 -36.54 -57.75 18.59
C SER A 534 -36.84 -56.66 17.55
N ILE A 535 -35.90 -56.39 16.63
CA ILE A 535 -36.12 -55.45 15.52
C ILE A 535 -37.17 -56.00 14.54
N ILE A 536 -37.09 -57.28 14.18
CA ILE A 536 -38.09 -57.92 13.29
C ILE A 536 -39.47 -57.89 13.95
N GLU A 537 -39.60 -58.35 15.20
CA GLU A 537 -40.88 -58.37 15.91
C GLU A 537 -41.55 -56.99 15.99
N PHE A 538 -40.77 -55.91 16.15
CA PHE A 538 -41.29 -54.54 16.21
C PHE A 538 -41.69 -53.95 14.84
N TYR A 539 -40.90 -54.17 13.78
CA TYR A 539 -41.12 -53.53 12.47
C TYR A 539 -41.91 -54.37 11.47
N VAL A 540 -41.95 -55.68 11.66
CA VAL A 540 -42.48 -56.65 10.70
C VAL A 540 -43.70 -57.40 11.25
N GLY A 541 -43.86 -57.45 12.58
CA GLY A 541 -44.76 -58.39 13.24
C GLY A 541 -44.25 -59.83 13.11
N HIS A 542 -45.10 -60.78 13.52
CA HIS A 542 -44.90 -62.21 13.29
C HIS A 542 -45.23 -62.54 11.81
#